data_AF-A0A2Z6R386-F1
#
_entry.id   AF-A0A2Z6R386-F1
#
_cell.length_a   1.000
_cell.length_b   1.000
_cell.length_c   1.000
_cell.angle_alpha   90.00
_cell.angle_beta   90.00
_cell.angle_gamma   90.00
#
_symmetry.space_group_name_H-M   'P 1'
#
loop_
_entity.id
_entity.type
_entity.pdbx_description
1 polymer ?
#
loop_
_entity_poly.entity_id
_entity_poly.type
_entity_poly.pdbx_seq_one_letter_code
_entity_poly.pdbx_strand_id
1 'polypeptide(L)'
;MLGPSSEKVPISSEMLDLMVKYYNATYPTYNFQKPFGEGPEDSIIISVKMNQFRRCRIGSEIFSSKMSSRHIKNLFVIAKFVMDDNIVDSYPGQVQYFFKHTINLPNNEPTEHFLAYIQWYKHVNSESI
;
A
#
# COMPACT_ATOMS: atom_id res chain seq x y z
N MET A 1 -8.84 -24.64 8.32
CA MET A 1 -9.11 -23.29 7.80
C MET A 1 -7.91 -22.42 8.16
N LEU A 2 -7.01 -22.13 7.21
CA LEU A 2 -5.80 -21.34 7.49
C LEU A 2 -6.20 -19.87 7.60
N GLY A 3 -6.26 -19.37 8.84
CA GLY A 3 -6.51 -17.97 9.15
C GLY A 3 -5.45 -17.03 8.56
N PRO A 4 -5.70 -15.71 8.54
CA PRO A 4 -4.71 -14.74 8.10
C PRO A 4 -3.45 -14.87 8.99
N SER A 5 -2.31 -15.19 8.38
CA SER A 5 -1.02 -15.07 9.06
C SER A 5 -0.69 -13.59 9.13
N SER A 6 -0.87 -12.96 10.29
CA SER A 6 -0.43 -11.60 10.56
C SER A 6 1.01 -11.64 11.02
N GLU A 7 1.94 -11.24 10.16
CA GLU A 7 3.30 -10.94 10.59
C GLU A 7 3.36 -9.45 10.94
N LYS A 8 3.78 -9.14 12.17
CA LYS A 8 4.15 -7.78 12.56
C LYS A 8 5.53 -7.50 11.98
N VAL A 9 5.55 -7.05 10.74
CA VAL A 9 6.80 -6.75 10.03
C VAL A 9 7.18 -5.28 10.27
N PRO A 10 8.46 -4.98 10.59
CA PRO A 10 8.92 -3.60 10.61
C PRO A 10 8.81 -2.99 9.21
N ILE A 11 8.24 -1.79 9.11
CA ILE A 11 8.13 -1.06 7.84
C ILE A 11 9.53 -0.59 7.41
N SER A 12 9.90 -0.78 6.14
CA SER A 12 11.15 -0.24 5.58
C SER A 12 11.10 1.29 5.53
N SER A 13 12.25 1.97 5.55
CA SER A 13 12.30 3.43 5.48
C SER A 13 11.63 3.98 4.20
N GLU A 14 11.84 3.32 3.06
CA GLU A 14 11.22 3.66 1.78
C GLU A 14 9.69 3.55 1.84
N MET A 15 9.18 2.48 2.46
CA MET A 15 7.74 2.32 2.62
C MET A 15 7.16 3.37 3.57
N LEU A 16 7.88 3.75 4.63
CA LEU A 16 7.48 4.87 5.48
C LEU A 16 7.39 6.19 4.69
N ASP A 17 8.34 6.46 3.76
CA ASP A 17 8.25 7.64 2.88
C ASP A 17 7.00 7.62 2.01
N LEU A 18 6.69 6.46 1.43
CA LEU A 18 5.49 6.28 0.62
C LEU A 18 4.21 6.48 1.44
N MET A 19 4.16 5.96 2.66
CA MET A 19 3.01 6.13 3.55
C MET A 19 2.82 7.57 3.97
N VAL A 20 3.89 8.30 4.28
CA VAL A 20 3.83 9.74 4.57
C VAL A 20 3.26 10.50 3.37
N LYS A 21 3.79 10.26 2.16
CA LYS A 21 3.27 10.88 0.93
C LYS A 21 1.79 10.57 0.71
N TYR A 22 1.40 9.31 0.88
CA TYR A 22 0.03 8.86 0.72
C TYR A 22 -0.93 9.56 1.69
N TYR A 23 -0.60 9.60 2.99
CA TYR A 23 -1.49 10.18 3.98
C TYR A 23 -1.57 11.71 3.91
N ASN A 24 -0.46 12.40 3.61
CA ASN A 24 -0.48 13.84 3.34
C ASN A 24 -1.40 14.19 2.15
N ALA A 25 -1.37 13.36 1.09
CA ALA A 25 -2.26 13.56 -0.06
C ALA A 25 -3.74 13.22 0.24
N THR A 26 -3.97 12.20 1.08
CA THR A 26 -5.32 11.73 1.44
C THR A 26 -6.01 12.67 2.43
N TYR A 27 -5.23 13.26 3.34
CA TYR A 27 -5.69 14.14 4.40
C TYR A 27 -4.94 15.48 4.36
N PRO A 28 -5.30 16.37 3.42
CA PRO A 28 -4.55 17.60 3.14
C PRO A 28 -4.52 18.59 4.31
N THR A 29 -5.37 18.39 5.32
CA THR A 29 -5.47 19.22 6.54
C THR A 29 -4.48 18.84 7.63
N TYR A 30 -3.84 17.67 7.53
CA TYR A 30 -2.93 17.15 8.54
C TYR A 30 -1.53 16.97 7.96
N ASN A 31 -0.52 17.07 8.83
CA ASN A 31 0.85 16.73 8.48
C ASN A 31 1.18 15.36 9.03
N PHE A 32 1.67 14.46 8.18
CA PHE A 32 2.16 13.14 8.57
C PHE A 32 3.68 13.11 8.51
N GLN A 33 4.30 12.45 9.47
CA GLN A 33 5.75 12.29 9.51
C GLN A 33 6.18 10.90 9.99
N LYS A 34 7.45 10.59 9.71
CA LYS A 34 8.10 9.40 10.27
C LYS A 34 8.34 9.57 11.77
N PRO A 35 8.35 8.48 12.55
CA PRO A 35 8.56 8.55 14.00
C PRO A 35 9.93 9.08 14.44
N PHE A 36 10.92 9.10 13.53
CA PHE A 36 12.26 9.63 13.78
C PHE A 36 12.60 10.81 12.85
N GLY A 37 11.57 11.45 12.27
CA GLY A 37 11.75 12.60 11.38
C GLY A 37 11.76 13.93 12.13
N GLU A 38 12.36 14.95 11.50
CA GLU A 38 12.22 16.35 11.91
C GLU A 38 11.01 16.93 11.19
N GLY A 39 9.94 17.23 11.94
CA GLY A 39 8.73 17.84 11.41
C GLY A 39 7.96 18.56 12.51
N PRO A 40 6.87 19.25 12.16
CA PRO A 40 6.07 20.01 13.12
C PRO A 40 5.63 19.15 14.31
N GLU A 41 5.60 19.73 15.51
CA GLU A 41 5.22 19.01 16.74
C GLU A 41 3.82 18.38 16.65
N ASP A 42 2.89 19.03 15.95
CA ASP A 42 1.50 18.55 15.78
C ASP A 42 1.33 17.52 14.65
N SER A 43 2.42 17.00 14.09
CA SER A 43 2.33 16.04 13.00
C SER A 43 1.93 14.65 13.49
N ILE A 44 1.07 13.99 12.73
CA ILE A 44 0.62 12.63 12.98
C ILE A 44 1.75 11.66 12.62
N ILE A 45 2.21 10.92 13.64
CA ILE A 45 3.29 9.94 13.48
C ILE A 45 2.77 8.67 12.81
N ILE A 46 3.36 8.29 11.68
CA ILE A 46 3.11 7.00 11.04
C ILE A 46 3.69 5.87 11.91
N SER A 47 2.86 4.88 12.26
CA SER A 47 3.31 3.71 13.00
C SER A 47 4.32 2.88 12.20
N VAL A 48 5.43 2.47 12.81
CA VAL A 48 6.43 1.55 12.20
C VAL A 48 5.99 0.09 12.16
N LYS A 49 4.77 -0.21 12.62
CA LYS A 49 4.20 -1.55 12.65
C LYS A 49 3.05 -1.63 11.67
N MET A 50 3.12 -2.59 10.75
CA MET A 50 2.02 -2.97 9.89
C MET A 50 1.67 -4.45 10.12
N ASN A 51 0.40 -4.79 9.97
CA ASN A 51 -0.01 -6.19 9.89
C ASN A 51 -0.07 -6.56 8.41
N GLN A 52 0.88 -7.37 7.94
CA GLN A 52 0.86 -7.84 6.56
C GLN A 52 -0.05 -9.05 6.39
N PHE A 53 -0.71 -9.14 5.24
CA PHE A 53 -1.57 -10.22 4.85
C PHE A 53 -1.23 -10.68 3.43
N ARG A 54 -1.17 -12.00 3.24
CA ARG A 54 -1.09 -12.64 1.91
C ARG A 54 -2.45 -12.75 1.22
N ARG A 55 -3.53 -12.56 1.98
CA ARG A 55 -4.91 -12.61 1.51
C ARG A 55 -5.66 -11.42 2.07
N CYS A 56 -6.40 -10.72 1.23
CA CYS A 56 -7.26 -9.62 1.63
C CYS A 56 -8.68 -9.90 1.16
N ARG A 57 -9.66 -9.62 2.01
CA ARG A 57 -11.07 -9.66 1.62
C ARG A 57 -11.50 -8.23 1.32
N ILE A 58 -11.99 -8.00 0.11
CA ILE A 58 -12.58 -6.73 -0.31
C ILE A 58 -14.05 -7.02 -0.63
N GLY A 59 -14.96 -6.47 0.19
CA GLY A 59 -16.38 -6.81 0.12
C GLY A 59 -16.66 -8.30 0.42
N SER A 60 -17.33 -8.99 -0.50
CA SER A 60 -17.59 -10.44 -0.43
C SER A 60 -16.45 -11.28 -1.00
N GLU A 61 -15.49 -10.69 -1.71
CA GLU A 61 -14.46 -11.40 -2.45
C GLU A 61 -13.15 -11.52 -1.68
N ILE A 62 -12.51 -12.69 -1.74
CA ILE A 62 -11.20 -12.94 -1.14
C ILE A 62 -10.14 -12.98 -2.24
N PHE A 63 -9.30 -11.96 -2.23
CA PHE A 63 -8.11 -11.86 -3.07
C PHE A 63 -6.97 -12.57 -2.35
N SER A 64 -6.40 -13.61 -2.98
CA SER A 64 -5.34 -14.40 -2.37
C SER A 64 -4.25 -14.75 -3.36
N SER A 65 -2.99 -14.70 -2.92
CA SER A 65 -1.90 -15.37 -3.62
C SER A 65 -1.88 -16.85 -3.21
N LYS A 66 -2.01 -17.76 -4.18
CA LYS A 66 -1.84 -19.20 -3.89
C LYS A 66 -0.35 -19.46 -3.65
N MET A 67 -0.01 -19.96 -2.46
CA MET A 67 1.30 -20.53 -2.18
C MET A 67 1.31 -22.00 -2.60
N SER A 68 1.85 -22.28 -3.78
CA SER A 68 2.55 -23.54 -4.02
C SER A 68 4.04 -23.23 -3.96
N SER A 69 4.86 -24.14 -3.42
CA SER A 69 6.33 -24.03 -3.54
C SER A 69 6.81 -23.95 -4.99
N ARG A 70 5.94 -24.27 -5.96
CA ARG A 70 6.19 -24.15 -7.41
C ARG A 70 5.54 -22.93 -8.05
N HIS A 71 4.62 -22.26 -7.37
CA HIS A 71 3.90 -21.09 -7.87
C HIS A 71 3.55 -20.17 -6.71
N ILE A 72 4.34 -19.13 -6.49
CA ILE A 72 3.85 -17.94 -5.81
C ILE A 72 2.92 -17.28 -6.84
N LYS A 73 1.62 -17.59 -6.84
CA LYS A 73 0.67 -16.88 -7.71
C LYS A 73 0.43 -15.51 -7.11
N ASN A 74 1.29 -14.54 -7.42
CA ASN A 74 1.05 -13.16 -7.06
C ASN A 74 -0.24 -12.67 -7.75
N LEU A 75 -0.98 -11.80 -7.07
CA LEU A 75 -2.17 -11.19 -7.66
C LEU A 75 -1.70 -10.12 -8.66
N PHE A 76 -2.11 -10.23 -9.90
CA PHE A 76 -1.90 -9.20 -10.91
C PHE A 76 -3.13 -8.31 -10.98
N VAL A 77 -2.91 -7.01 -11.02
CA VAL A 77 -3.92 -5.98 -11.18
C VAL A 77 -3.60 -5.16 -12.41
N ILE A 78 -4.61 -4.65 -13.10
CA ILE A 78 -4.44 -3.66 -14.17
C ILE A 78 -5.18 -2.42 -13.71
N ALA A 79 -4.47 -1.30 -13.61
CA ALA A 79 -5.05 -0.01 -13.31
C ALA A 79 -4.93 0.92 -14.51
N LYS A 80 -5.97 1.73 -14.71
CA LYS A 80 -5.95 2.82 -15.69
C LYS A 80 -5.61 4.11 -14.96
N PHE A 81 -4.57 4.78 -15.40
CA PHE A 81 -4.16 6.08 -14.88
C PHE A 81 -4.48 7.15 -15.92
N VAL A 82 -5.03 8.27 -15.45
CA VAL A 82 -5.19 9.48 -16.26
C VAL A 82 -3.95 10.32 -16.04
N MET A 83 -3.17 10.55 -17.10
CA MET A 83 -1.97 11.38 -17.06
C MET A 83 -2.32 12.86 -17.23
N ASP A 84 -1.35 13.75 -16.98
CA ASP A 84 -1.55 15.21 -17.01
C ASP A 84 -1.99 15.73 -18.39
N ASP A 85 -1.70 14.99 -19.46
CA ASP A 85 -2.13 15.25 -20.84
C ASP A 85 -3.52 14.67 -21.16
N ASN A 86 -4.26 14.21 -20.15
CA ASN A 86 -5.52 13.47 -20.25
C ASN A 86 -5.44 12.14 -21.02
N ILE A 87 -4.24 11.63 -21.30
CA ILE A 87 -4.08 10.29 -21.86
C ILE A 87 -4.39 9.26 -20.77
N VAL A 88 -5.25 8.30 -21.11
CA VAL A 88 -5.57 7.18 -20.25
C VAL A 88 -4.70 6.00 -20.66
N ASP A 89 -3.81 5.59 -19.78
CA ASP A 89 -2.91 4.46 -20.01
C ASP A 89 -3.10 3.37 -18.95
N SER A 90 -2.91 2.12 -19.35
CA SER A 90 -3.19 0.94 -18.53
C SER A 90 -1.90 0.28 -18.09
N TYR A 91 -1.65 0.22 -16.78
CA TYR A 91 -0.44 -0.35 -16.23
C TYR A 91 -0.75 -1.68 -15.54
N PRO A 92 -0.09 -2.77 -15.92
CA PRO A 92 -0.11 -3.99 -15.13
C PRO A 92 0.74 -3.79 -13.87
N GLY A 93 0.27 -4.33 -12.77
CA GLY A 93 0.97 -4.30 -11.50
C GLY A 93 0.85 -5.64 -10.78
N GLN A 94 1.83 -5.94 -9.95
CA GLN A 94 1.84 -7.11 -9.10
C GLN A 94 1.66 -6.67 -7.65
N VAL A 95 0.61 -7.18 -6.99
CA VAL A 95 0.44 -7.01 -5.55
C VAL A 95 1.49 -7.83 -4.83
N GLN A 96 2.33 -7.15 -4.06
CA GLN A 96 3.37 -7.79 -3.25
C GLN A 96 2.77 -8.31 -1.95
N TYR A 97 2.02 -7.47 -1.26
CA TYR A 97 1.30 -7.82 -0.04
C TYR A 97 0.18 -6.81 0.24
N PHE A 98 -0.81 -7.25 1.00
CA PHE A 98 -1.80 -6.37 1.62
C PHE A 98 -1.36 -6.08 3.05
N PHE A 99 -1.80 -4.96 3.60
CA PHE A 99 -1.54 -4.66 4.99
C PHE A 99 -2.62 -3.78 5.60
N LYS A 100 -2.79 -3.91 6.91
CA LYS A 100 -3.62 -3.02 7.71
C LYS A 100 -2.72 -2.04 8.44
N HIS A 101 -3.07 -0.77 8.35
CA HIS A 101 -2.41 0.31 9.06
C HIS A 101 -3.41 1.13 9.84
N THR A 102 -3.04 1.55 11.04
CA THR A 102 -3.91 2.34 11.92
C THR A 102 -3.25 3.68 12.13
N ILE A 103 -3.99 4.76 11.86
CA ILE A 103 -3.56 6.13 12.12
C ILE A 103 -4.39 6.73 13.27
N ASN A 104 -3.76 7.58 14.07
CA ASN A 104 -4.42 8.29 15.17
C ASN A 104 -4.65 9.73 14.73
N LEU A 105 -5.82 9.98 14.11
CA LEU A 105 -6.22 11.33 13.74
C LEU A 105 -6.60 12.13 15.00
N PRO A 106 -6.28 13.44 15.08
CA PRO A 106 -6.71 14.29 16.18
C PRO A 106 -8.23 14.25 16.34
N ASN A 107 -8.71 14.08 17.58
CA ASN A 107 -10.12 14.06 17.97
C ASN A 107 -10.98 12.90 17.42
N ASN A 108 -10.38 11.91 16.75
CA ASN A 108 -11.09 10.74 16.22
C ASN A 108 -10.56 9.45 16.86
N GLU A 109 -11.37 8.40 16.81
CA GLU A 109 -10.91 7.05 17.13
C GLU A 109 -9.82 6.59 16.14
N PRO A 110 -8.91 5.68 16.56
CA PRO A 110 -7.91 5.10 15.68
C PRO A 110 -8.54 4.57 14.39
N THR A 111 -8.15 5.15 13.26
CA THR A 111 -8.75 4.85 11.96
C THR A 111 -7.94 3.77 11.27
N GLU A 112 -8.60 2.66 10.94
CA GLU A 112 -7.98 1.53 10.23
C GLU A 112 -8.08 1.68 8.72
N HIS A 113 -6.95 1.53 8.03
CA HIS A 113 -6.84 1.50 6.58
C HIS A 113 -6.36 0.14 6.11
N PHE A 114 -7.00 -0.37 5.06
CA PHE A 114 -6.57 -1.56 4.33
C PHE A 114 -5.90 -1.12 3.03
N LEU A 115 -4.61 -1.41 2.90
CA LEU A 115 -3.77 -0.95 1.80
C LEU A 115 -3.12 -2.14 1.10
N ALA A 116 -2.71 -1.93 -0.15
CA ALA A 116 -1.96 -2.89 -0.95
C ALA A 116 -0.68 -2.24 -1.45
N TYR A 117 0.47 -2.91 -1.28
CA TYR A 117 1.70 -2.50 -1.93
C TYR A 117 1.79 -3.18 -3.30
N ILE A 118 1.79 -2.37 -4.37
CA ILE A 118 1.71 -2.82 -5.76
C ILE A 118 2.97 -2.35 -6.48
N GLN A 119 3.68 -3.30 -7.08
CA GLN A 119 4.79 -3.01 -7.98
C GLN A 119 4.23 -2.87 -9.39
N TRP A 120 4.22 -1.65 -9.93
CA TRP A 120 3.77 -1.36 -11.30
C TRP A 120 4.87 -1.66 -12.32
N TYR A 121 4.48 -2.15 -13.50
CA TYR A 121 5.37 -2.37 -14.63
C TYR A 121 5.06 -1.38 -15.74
N LYS A 122 6.10 -0.75 -16.31
CA LYS A 122 5.96 0.04 -17.53
C LYS A 122 5.86 -0.90 -18.73
N HIS A 123 5.04 -0.54 -19.73
CA HIS A 123 5.08 -1.23 -21.02
C HIS A 123 6.49 -1.14 -21.61
N VAL A 124 6.98 -2.26 -22.15
CA VAL A 124 8.19 -2.25 -22.96
C VAL A 124 7.81 -1.65 -24.31
N ASN A 125 8.32 -0.47 -24.65
CA ASN A 125 8.17 0.08 -25.98
C ASN A 125 8.87 -0.87 -26.96
N SER A 126 8.11 -1.45 -27.89
CA SER A 126 8.61 -2.36 -28.92
C SER A 126 9.36 -1.63 -30.05
N GLU A 127 10.19 -0.64 -29.71
CA GLU A 127 10.99 0.13 -30.67
C GLU A 127 12.50 -0.14 -30.53
N SER A 128 12.88 -1.30 -30.00
CA SER A 128 14.30 -1.68 -29.92
C SER A 128 14.51 -3.18 -30.15
N ILE A 129 14.05 -3.69 -31.30
CA ILE A 129 14.59 -4.91 -31.94
C ILE A 129 14.59 -4.68 -33.45
#